data_AF-A0A4Q4ZRB5-F1
#
_entry.id   AF-A0A4Q4ZRB5-F1
#
_cell.length_a   1.000
_cell.length_b   1.000
_cell.length_c   1.000
_cell.angle_alpha   90.00
_cell.angle_beta   90.00
_cell.angle_gamma   90.00
#
_symmetry.space_group_name_H-M   'P 1'
#
loop_
_entity.id
_entity.type
_entity.pdbx_description
1 polymer ?
#
loop_
_entity_poly.entity_id
_entity_poly.type
_entity_poly.pdbx_seq_one_letter_code
_entity_poly.pdbx_strand_id
1 'polypeptide(L)'
;MLLNRPLSFQDWYSNYGADFMTLSTGTCNITLAGYVASPFDPLLCDAHVNCILEATTEARKAHMASAAIFLGMVPTLLSLIAPSIPQLALLSARRPLLALFISSGSTVLFLDRLFRIESPRETLTRTEGERFIPRLKRQWAILFSVGEYLLVTVAAINAIWNSWQLGNKAVVVWKCELNFMPLIWVLGPPFIVMVVAIPFQFTTVARSLRAQASDYSPPTVPEQVDSKRKPSTMGELMVREITPAIRHPTIKLEEIPHPETWAVIILNVGFCLAALQVLLGIGVLSSVLFLSVRDAMWVGLRYIVSTGVCRLVLALELECMTSDKRSDD
;
A
#
# COMPACT_ATOMS: atom_id res chain seq x y z
N MET A 1 17.87 20.92 3.53
CA MET A 1 16.39 20.95 3.64
C MET A 1 15.97 20.25 4.95
N LEU A 2 16.50 20.68 6.11
CA LEU A 2 16.35 20.01 7.42
C LEU A 2 15.90 20.98 8.53
N LEU A 3 15.29 22.12 8.18
CA LEU A 3 15.13 23.22 9.14
C LEU A 3 13.79 23.25 9.91
N ASN A 4 12.87 22.30 9.70
CA ASN A 4 11.59 22.26 10.43
C ASN A 4 11.06 20.82 10.50
N ARG A 5 11.85 19.91 11.08
CA ARG A 5 11.33 18.58 11.43
C ARG A 5 10.53 18.71 12.73
N PRO A 6 9.30 18.18 12.83
CA PRO A 6 8.61 18.11 14.12
C PRO A 6 9.47 17.29 15.09
N LEU A 7 9.82 17.91 16.21
CA LEU A 7 10.60 17.29 17.28
C LEU A 7 9.73 16.25 17.99
N SER A 8 10.32 15.12 18.38
CA SER A 8 9.65 14.14 19.24
C SER A 8 9.34 14.77 20.61
N PHE A 9 8.42 14.17 21.36
CA PHE A 9 8.08 14.55 22.74
C PHE A 9 7.34 15.89 22.90
N GLN A 10 7.07 16.61 21.82
CA GLN A 10 6.27 17.84 21.87
C GLN A 10 4.77 17.59 21.73
N ASP A 11 4.41 16.53 21.01
CA ASP A 11 3.03 16.12 20.76
C ASP A 11 2.83 14.66 21.11
N TRP A 12 1.64 14.33 21.63
CA TRP A 12 1.31 13.00 22.11
C TRP A 12 -0.07 12.54 21.62
N TYR A 13 -0.37 11.26 21.81
CA TYR A 13 -1.71 10.70 21.60
C TYR A 13 -2.65 11.06 22.75
N SER A 14 -3.95 11.18 22.46
CA SER A 14 -4.91 11.84 23.36
C SER A 14 -5.11 11.16 24.71
N ASN A 15 -5.05 9.82 24.81
CA ASN A 15 -5.41 9.14 26.06
C ASN A 15 -4.39 9.36 27.19
N TYR A 16 -3.10 9.36 26.88
CA TYR A 16 -2.04 9.57 27.88
C TYR A 16 -1.23 10.85 27.63
N GLY A 17 -1.58 11.63 26.62
CA GLY A 17 -0.76 12.74 26.15
C GLY A 17 -0.64 13.90 27.13
N ALA A 18 -1.71 14.25 27.85
CA ALA A 18 -1.66 15.30 28.87
C ALA A 18 -0.70 14.94 30.00
N ASP A 19 -0.70 13.67 30.40
CA ASP A 19 0.17 13.17 31.47
C ASP A 19 1.63 13.11 31.01
N PHE A 20 1.90 12.58 29.81
CA PHE A 20 3.26 12.58 29.26
C PHE A 20 3.79 13.98 29.02
N MET A 21 2.95 14.92 28.57
CA MET A 21 3.33 16.31 28.43
C MET A 21 3.73 16.90 29.78
N THR A 22 2.91 16.69 30.82
CA THR A 22 3.18 17.18 32.17
C THR A 22 4.47 16.58 32.75
N LEU A 23 4.71 15.29 32.52
CA LEU A 23 5.94 14.61 32.94
C LEU A 23 7.16 15.11 32.17
N SER A 24 7.04 15.28 30.85
CA SER A 24 8.12 15.71 29.96
C SER A 24 8.57 17.14 30.29
N THR A 25 7.63 18.08 30.44
CA THR A 25 7.94 19.49 30.74
C THR A 25 8.13 19.79 32.24
N GLY A 26 7.70 18.88 33.11
CA GLY A 26 7.86 18.98 34.57
C GLY A 26 9.07 18.21 35.05
N THR A 27 8.84 16.98 35.52
CA THR A 27 9.86 16.11 36.12
C THR A 27 11.06 15.87 35.20
N CYS A 28 10.84 15.72 33.90
CA CYS A 28 11.87 15.38 32.92
C CYS A 28 12.38 16.57 32.11
N ASN A 29 12.12 17.81 32.55
CA ASN A 29 12.44 19.02 31.78
C ASN A 29 13.94 19.14 31.43
N ILE A 30 14.83 18.73 32.33
CA ILE A 30 16.29 18.79 32.10
C ILE A 30 16.67 17.89 30.92
N THR A 31 16.17 16.65 30.91
CA THR A 31 16.43 15.70 29.81
C THR A 31 15.76 16.15 28.50
N LEU A 32 14.59 16.78 28.57
CA LEU A 32 13.91 17.37 27.42
C LEU A 32 14.75 18.50 26.80
N ALA A 33 15.26 19.42 27.62
CA ALA A 33 16.11 20.51 27.15
C ALA A 33 17.40 19.99 26.49
N GLY A 34 17.99 18.93 27.05
CA GLY A 34 19.12 18.22 26.44
C GLY A 34 18.79 17.66 25.06
N TYR A 35 17.67 16.94 24.93
CA TYR A 35 17.19 16.42 23.66
C TYR A 35 16.91 17.55 22.64
N VAL A 36 16.23 18.61 23.05
CA VAL A 36 15.91 19.74 22.15
C VAL A 36 17.16 20.45 21.66
N ALA A 37 18.21 20.53 22.49
CA ALA A 37 19.49 21.10 22.10
C ALA A 37 20.24 20.23 21.06
N SER A 38 20.12 18.90 21.14
CA SER A 38 20.72 17.96 20.19
C SER A 38 19.81 16.78 19.88
N PRO A 39 18.81 16.96 18.98
CA PRO A 39 17.73 15.99 18.76
C PRO A 39 18.16 14.74 17.99
N PHE A 40 19.40 14.72 17.49
CA PHE A 40 19.97 13.58 16.75
C PHE A 40 20.91 12.73 17.60
N ASP A 41 21.16 13.13 18.85
CA ASP A 41 21.97 12.33 19.76
C ASP A 41 21.12 11.20 20.37
N PRO A 42 21.41 9.93 20.03
CA PRO A 42 20.64 8.79 20.54
C PRO A 42 20.69 8.71 22.07
N LEU A 43 21.81 9.10 22.70
CA LEU A 43 21.97 8.99 24.15
C LEU A 43 21.05 9.96 24.90
N LEU A 44 20.89 11.18 24.39
CA LEU A 44 19.99 12.18 24.97
C LEU A 44 18.52 11.82 24.75
N CYS A 45 18.21 11.23 23.60
CA CYS A 45 16.87 10.70 23.32
C CYS A 45 16.50 9.60 24.30
N ASP A 46 17.38 8.60 24.46
CA ASP A 46 17.18 7.47 25.38
C ASP A 46 17.12 7.93 26.84
N ALA A 47 17.94 8.92 27.23
CA ALA A 47 17.88 9.51 28.57
C ALA A 47 16.51 10.15 28.87
N HIS A 48 15.92 10.85 27.89
CA HIS A 48 14.58 11.42 28.05
C HIS A 48 13.49 10.34 28.11
N VAL A 49 13.57 9.33 27.24
CA VAL A 49 12.67 8.17 27.28
C VAL A 49 12.71 7.49 28.65
N ASN A 50 13.91 7.23 29.17
CA ASN A 50 14.09 6.59 30.48
C ASN A 50 13.52 7.44 31.62
N CYS A 51 13.72 8.76 31.60
CA CYS A 51 13.13 9.65 32.61
C CYS A 51 11.60 9.56 32.63
N ILE A 52 10.96 9.60 31.45
CA ILE A 52 9.49 9.48 31.37
C ILE A 52 9.07 8.10 31.86
N LEU A 53 9.74 7.03 31.44
CA LEU A 53 9.42 5.69 31.88
C LEU A 53 9.55 5.56 33.41
N GLU A 54 10.63 6.00 34.02
CA GLU A 54 10.81 5.96 35.48
C GLU A 54 9.70 6.73 36.23
N ALA A 55 9.28 7.88 35.74
CA ALA A 55 8.23 8.69 36.34
C ALA A 55 6.80 8.16 36.09
N THR A 56 6.63 7.18 35.19
CA THR A 56 5.30 6.59 34.88
C THR A 56 4.98 5.40 35.78
N THR A 57 3.69 5.25 36.11
CA THR A 57 3.18 4.11 36.90
C THR A 57 3.37 2.78 36.16
N GLU A 58 3.69 1.71 36.89
CA GLU A 58 3.84 0.36 36.33
C GLU A 58 2.62 -0.14 35.55
N ALA A 59 1.41 0.18 36.01
CA ALA A 59 0.18 -0.16 35.29
C ALA A 59 0.14 0.42 33.86
N ARG A 60 0.59 1.67 33.68
CA ARG A 60 0.64 2.32 32.36
C ARG A 60 1.72 1.72 31.47
N LYS A 61 2.87 1.36 32.02
CA LYS A 61 3.92 0.63 31.29
C LYS A 61 3.39 -0.69 30.75
N ALA A 62 2.65 -1.44 31.57
CA ALA A 62 1.99 -2.69 31.16
C ALA A 62 0.96 -2.45 30.03
N HIS A 63 0.19 -1.36 30.09
CA HIS A 63 -0.72 -0.99 29.01
C HIS A 63 0.00 -0.62 27.70
N MET A 64 1.12 0.12 27.77
CA MET A 64 1.93 0.45 26.59
C MET A 64 2.54 -0.81 25.98
N ALA A 65 3.03 -1.74 26.80
CA ALA A 65 3.53 -3.04 26.34
C ALA A 65 2.43 -3.84 25.61
N SER A 66 1.21 -3.83 26.13
CA SER A 66 0.06 -4.47 25.47
C SER A 66 -0.28 -3.82 24.12
N ALA A 67 -0.17 -2.49 24.03
CA ALA A 67 -0.38 -1.73 22.80
C ALA A 67 0.67 -2.07 21.73
N ALA A 68 1.93 -2.19 22.14
CA ALA A 68 3.04 -2.59 21.29
C ALA A 68 2.85 -4.01 20.72
N ILE A 69 2.37 -4.96 21.53
CA ILE A 69 2.04 -6.31 21.06
C ILE A 69 0.94 -6.25 19.97
N PHE A 70 -0.13 -5.49 20.22
CA PHE A 70 -1.20 -5.31 19.23
C PHE A 70 -0.67 -4.71 17.93
N LEU A 71 0.07 -3.61 18.00
CA LEU A 71 0.67 -2.96 16.82
C LEU A 71 1.66 -3.88 16.10
N GLY A 72 2.42 -4.70 16.82
CA GLY A 72 3.31 -5.71 16.24
C GLY A 72 2.58 -6.79 15.43
N MET A 73 1.31 -7.08 15.73
CA MET A 73 0.47 -8.00 14.96
C MET A 73 -0.24 -7.34 13.76
N VAL A 74 -0.29 -6.02 13.69
CA VAL A 74 -0.97 -5.32 12.58
C VAL A 74 -0.38 -5.69 11.21
N PRO A 75 0.94 -5.73 10.98
CA PRO A 75 1.51 -6.10 9.68
C PRO A 75 1.11 -7.50 9.21
N THR A 76 1.02 -8.47 10.13
CA THR A 76 0.59 -9.83 9.78
C THR A 76 -0.89 -9.86 9.44
N LEU A 77 -1.75 -9.19 10.22
CA LEU A 77 -3.18 -9.08 9.91
C LEU A 77 -3.43 -8.43 8.55
N LEU A 78 -2.71 -7.34 8.25
CA LEU A 78 -2.82 -6.66 6.97
C LEU A 78 -2.35 -7.56 5.81
N SER A 79 -1.33 -8.40 6.03
CA SER A 79 -0.82 -9.32 5.02
C SER A 79 -1.84 -10.37 4.58
N LEU A 80 -2.88 -10.62 5.38
CA LEU A 80 -3.97 -11.56 5.05
C LEU A 80 -5.01 -10.96 4.11
N ILE A 81 -5.17 -9.64 4.11
CA ILE A 81 -6.19 -8.93 3.31
C ILE A 81 -5.57 -8.13 2.16
N ALA A 82 -4.25 -8.00 2.13
CA ALA A 82 -3.56 -7.18 1.15
C ALA A 82 -3.74 -7.67 -0.30
N PRO A 83 -3.56 -6.78 -1.29
CA PRO A 83 -3.24 -7.12 -2.67
C PRO A 83 -2.08 -8.10 -2.80
N SER A 84 -2.18 -9.05 -3.73
CA SER A 84 -1.05 -9.92 -4.06
C SER A 84 -0.18 -9.30 -5.16
N ILE A 85 1.11 -9.64 -5.13
CA ILE A 85 2.10 -9.18 -6.12
C ILE A 85 1.71 -9.55 -7.55
N PRO A 86 1.34 -10.80 -7.89
CA PRO A 86 0.98 -11.15 -9.26
C PRO A 86 -0.27 -10.41 -9.75
N GLN A 87 -1.26 -10.17 -8.87
CA GLN A 87 -2.44 -9.38 -9.22
C GLN A 87 -2.08 -7.93 -9.56
N LEU A 88 -1.22 -7.31 -8.76
CA LEU A 88 -0.72 -5.96 -9.04
C LEU A 88 0.15 -5.92 -10.30
N ALA A 89 0.95 -6.95 -10.55
CA ALA A 89 1.75 -7.07 -11.78
C ALA A 89 0.84 -7.18 -13.02
N LEU A 90 -0.21 -8.00 -12.97
CA LEU A 90 -1.20 -8.10 -14.05
C LEU A 90 -1.94 -6.79 -14.29
N LEU A 91 -2.43 -6.14 -13.22
CA LEU A 91 -3.07 -4.84 -13.32
C LEU A 91 -2.11 -3.81 -13.94
N SER A 92 -0.83 -3.83 -13.53
CA SER A 92 0.17 -2.89 -14.01
C SER A 92 0.40 -2.98 -15.53
N ALA A 93 0.14 -4.12 -16.17
CA ALA A 93 0.29 -4.26 -17.62
C ALA A 93 -0.70 -3.40 -18.41
N ARG A 94 -1.86 -3.09 -17.82
CA ARG A 94 -2.91 -2.23 -18.39
C ARG A 94 -2.94 -0.83 -17.76
N ARG A 95 -2.91 -0.77 -16.42
CA ARG A 95 -2.99 0.46 -15.60
C ARG A 95 -1.85 0.53 -14.57
N PRO A 96 -0.64 0.89 -14.99
CA PRO A 96 0.52 0.95 -14.09
C PRO A 96 0.38 1.99 -12.97
N LEU A 97 -0.26 3.14 -13.22
CA LEU A 97 -0.40 4.16 -12.18
C LEU A 97 -1.38 3.73 -11.10
N LEU A 98 -2.53 3.17 -11.50
CA LEU A 98 -3.50 2.64 -10.54
C LEU A 98 -2.87 1.56 -9.64
N ALA A 99 -2.10 0.64 -10.22
CA ALA A 99 -1.40 -0.40 -9.45
C ALA A 99 -0.42 0.18 -8.43
N LEU A 100 0.28 1.28 -8.77
CA LEU A 100 1.18 1.98 -7.86
C LEU A 100 0.38 2.65 -6.72
N PHE A 101 -0.70 3.37 -7.03
CA PHE A 101 -1.56 3.98 -6.01
C PHE A 101 -2.17 2.95 -5.06
N ILE A 102 -2.64 1.81 -5.58
CA ILE A 102 -3.16 0.69 -4.78
C ILE A 102 -2.07 0.16 -3.85
N SER A 103 -0.83 0.03 -4.35
CA SER A 103 0.30 -0.36 -3.53
C SER A 103 0.63 0.67 -2.44
N SER A 104 0.58 1.97 -2.74
CA SER A 104 0.80 3.03 -1.75
C SER A 104 -0.28 3.08 -0.66
N GLY A 105 -1.54 2.74 -0.99
CA GLY A 105 -2.62 2.63 -0.02
C GLY A 105 -2.63 1.31 0.75
N SER A 106 -2.02 0.28 0.19
CA SER A 106 -1.81 -1.00 0.85
C SER A 106 -0.51 -0.98 1.66
N THR A 107 -0.63 -0.90 2.98
CA THR A 107 0.55 -0.79 3.86
C THR A 107 1.47 -2.01 3.87
N VAL A 108 0.98 -3.16 3.37
CA VAL A 108 1.76 -4.39 3.16
C VAL A 108 1.28 -5.09 1.88
N LEU A 109 1.98 -6.13 1.46
CA LEU A 109 1.58 -6.99 0.34
C LEU A 109 1.21 -8.38 0.87
N PHE A 110 0.33 -9.08 0.16
CA PHE A 110 -0.08 -10.43 0.54
C PHE A 110 1.09 -11.41 0.41
N LEU A 111 1.38 -12.13 1.48
CA LEU A 111 2.28 -13.27 1.45
C LEU A 111 1.49 -14.50 1.04
N ASP A 112 1.39 -14.75 -0.26
CA ASP A 112 1.04 -16.10 -0.70
C ASP A 112 2.24 -17.02 -0.51
N ARG A 113 2.01 -18.34 -0.46
CA ARG A 113 3.03 -19.38 -0.22
C ARG A 113 4.37 -19.02 -0.87
N LEU A 114 5.36 -18.73 -0.01
CA LEU A 114 6.73 -18.46 -0.42
C LEU A 114 7.17 -19.54 -1.42
N PHE A 115 7.63 -19.13 -2.61
CA PHE A 115 8.12 -19.97 -3.70
C PHE A 115 7.08 -20.76 -4.52
N ARG A 116 5.77 -20.65 -4.27
CA ARG A 116 4.74 -21.16 -5.20
C ARG A 116 4.28 -20.04 -6.11
N ILE A 117 4.77 -20.08 -7.34
CA ILE A 117 4.40 -19.10 -8.37
C ILE A 117 3.06 -19.52 -8.92
N GLU A 118 2.03 -18.77 -8.56
CA GLU A 118 0.74 -18.88 -9.22
C GLU A 118 0.87 -18.27 -10.61
N SER A 119 0.60 -19.06 -11.64
CA SER A 119 0.64 -18.59 -13.01
C SER A 119 -0.41 -17.47 -13.19
N PRO A 120 -0.18 -16.52 -14.12
CA PRO A 120 -1.17 -15.52 -14.49
C PRO A 120 -2.56 -16.10 -14.75
N ARG A 121 -2.60 -17.32 -15.33
CA ARG A 121 -3.81 -18.09 -15.57
C ARG A 121 -4.49 -18.47 -14.27
N GLU A 122 -3.77 -19.07 -13.32
CA GLU A 122 -4.31 -19.47 -12.01
C GLU A 122 -4.81 -18.27 -11.18
N THR A 123 -4.13 -17.12 -11.28
CA THR A 123 -4.58 -15.88 -10.60
C THR A 123 -5.93 -15.39 -11.13
N LEU A 124 -6.14 -15.53 -12.43
CA LEU A 124 -7.37 -15.13 -13.12
C LEU A 124 -8.49 -16.18 -12.96
N THR A 125 -8.18 -17.49 -12.98
CA THR A 125 -9.18 -18.55 -12.74
C THR A 125 -9.73 -18.53 -11.31
N ARG A 126 -8.92 -18.15 -10.32
CA ARG A 126 -9.39 -17.99 -8.93
C ARG A 126 -10.42 -16.86 -8.75
N THR A 127 -10.50 -15.95 -9.72
CA THR A 127 -11.43 -14.82 -9.76
C THR A 127 -12.59 -15.09 -10.74
N GLU A 128 -12.88 -16.37 -11.03
CA GLU A 128 -14.04 -16.79 -11.83
C GLU A 128 -15.35 -16.53 -11.08
N GLY A 129 -15.83 -15.29 -11.17
CA GLY A 129 -17.20 -14.89 -10.86
C GLY A 129 -17.95 -14.50 -12.13
N GLU A 130 -19.26 -14.71 -12.14
CA GLU A 130 -20.14 -14.15 -13.17
C GLU A 130 -19.98 -12.63 -13.26
N ARG A 131 -20.09 -12.04 -14.45
CA ARG A 131 -20.05 -10.58 -14.61
C ARG A 131 -21.25 -9.98 -13.87
N PHE A 132 -21.05 -9.53 -12.65
CA PHE A 132 -22.13 -8.88 -11.91
C PHE A 132 -22.44 -7.50 -12.49
N ILE A 133 -21.52 -6.91 -13.26
CA ILE A 133 -21.64 -5.54 -13.76
C ILE A 133 -21.73 -5.51 -15.31
N PRO A 134 -22.87 -5.07 -15.88
CA PRO A 134 -23.01 -4.91 -17.33
C PRO A 134 -22.07 -3.82 -17.88
N ARG A 135 -21.71 -3.94 -19.17
CA ARG A 135 -20.84 -2.96 -19.84
C ARG A 135 -21.43 -1.55 -19.73
N LEU A 136 -20.67 -0.67 -19.10
CA LEU A 136 -21.10 0.68 -18.78
C LEU A 136 -20.99 1.63 -19.99
N LYS A 137 -21.98 2.53 -20.13
CA LYS A 137 -21.92 3.64 -21.10
C LYS A 137 -20.68 4.51 -20.82
N ARG A 138 -20.13 5.15 -21.86
CA ARG A 138 -18.86 5.93 -21.81
C ARG A 138 -18.77 6.91 -20.63
N GLN A 139 -19.85 7.63 -20.35
CA GLN A 139 -19.89 8.64 -19.29
C GLN A 139 -19.73 8.03 -17.90
N TRP A 140 -20.41 6.91 -17.66
CA TRP A 140 -20.33 6.19 -16.40
C TRP A 140 -18.95 5.52 -16.25
N ALA A 141 -18.38 4.98 -17.32
CA ALA A 141 -17.04 4.40 -17.29
C ALA A 141 -15.97 5.40 -16.78
N ILE A 142 -16.02 6.65 -17.25
CA ILE A 142 -15.12 7.71 -16.76
C ILE A 142 -15.36 7.99 -15.28
N LEU A 143 -16.63 8.09 -14.87
CA LEU A 143 -17.00 8.34 -13.47
C LEU A 143 -16.50 7.24 -12.53
N PHE A 144 -16.61 5.97 -12.93
CA PHE A 144 -16.10 4.83 -12.17
C PHE A 144 -14.57 4.88 -12.03
N SER A 145 -13.84 5.13 -13.12
CA SER A 145 -12.38 5.27 -13.07
C SER A 145 -11.93 6.42 -12.16
N VAL A 146 -12.60 7.58 -12.24
CA VAL A 146 -12.34 8.71 -11.33
C VAL A 146 -12.62 8.34 -9.88
N GLY A 147 -13.71 7.59 -9.62
CA GLY A 147 -14.06 7.09 -8.29
C GLY A 147 -12.99 6.16 -7.71
N GLU A 148 -12.47 5.22 -8.50
CA GLU A 148 -11.40 4.31 -8.10
C GLU A 148 -10.14 5.08 -7.68
N TYR A 149 -9.71 6.02 -8.53
CA TYR A 149 -8.55 6.86 -8.26
C TYR A 149 -8.70 7.69 -6.99
N LEU A 150 -9.89 8.27 -6.77
CA LEU A 150 -10.17 9.05 -5.57
C LEU A 150 -10.11 8.18 -4.32
N LEU A 151 -10.78 7.01 -4.34
CA LEU A 151 -10.81 6.07 -3.21
C LEU A 151 -9.40 5.61 -2.83
N VAL A 152 -8.61 5.20 -3.82
CA VAL A 152 -7.25 4.71 -3.59
C VAL A 152 -6.33 5.84 -3.12
N THR A 153 -6.45 7.04 -3.69
CA THR A 153 -5.65 8.21 -3.26
C THR A 153 -5.97 8.59 -1.82
N VAL A 154 -7.25 8.61 -1.43
CA VAL A 154 -7.67 8.85 -0.04
C VAL A 154 -7.11 7.77 0.88
N ALA A 155 -7.16 6.50 0.48
CA ALA A 155 -6.59 5.40 1.26
C ALA A 155 -5.07 5.55 1.45
N ALA A 156 -4.34 5.94 0.40
CA ALA A 156 -2.89 6.20 0.45
C ALA A 156 -2.53 7.40 1.33
N ILE A 157 -3.23 8.52 1.18
CA ILE A 157 -3.03 9.69 2.05
C ILE A 157 -3.31 9.32 3.49
N ASN A 158 -4.38 8.59 3.78
CA ASN A 158 -4.71 8.14 5.13
C ASN A 158 -3.61 7.23 5.71
N ALA A 159 -3.10 6.26 4.95
CA ALA A 159 -2.04 5.38 5.41
C ALA A 159 -0.74 6.16 5.71
N ILE A 160 -0.28 6.99 4.77
CA ILE A 160 0.91 7.82 4.91
C ILE A 160 0.78 8.78 6.10
N TRP A 161 -0.36 9.46 6.20
CA TRP A 161 -0.64 10.40 7.29
C TRP A 161 -0.67 9.70 8.65
N ASN A 162 -1.29 8.52 8.74
CA ASN A 162 -1.34 7.74 9.96
C ASN A 162 0.07 7.30 10.40
N SER A 163 0.95 6.91 9.47
CA SER A 163 2.34 6.58 9.79
C SER A 163 3.18 7.77 10.20
N TRP A 164 3.01 8.92 9.53
CA TRP A 164 3.66 10.15 9.92
C TRP A 164 3.21 10.62 11.31
N GLN A 165 1.91 10.55 11.59
CA GLN A 165 1.36 10.86 12.90
C GLN A 165 1.87 9.90 13.99
N LEU A 166 1.93 8.60 13.70
CA LEU A 166 2.50 7.59 14.60
C LEU A 166 3.96 7.88 14.92
N GLY A 167 4.76 8.21 13.91
CA GLY A 167 6.17 8.50 14.08
C GLY A 167 6.49 9.77 14.87
N ASN A 168 5.62 10.79 14.84
CA ASN A 168 5.84 12.04 15.57
C ASN A 168 5.28 12.03 16.99
N LYS A 169 4.17 11.31 17.22
CA LYS A 169 3.47 11.26 18.51
C LYS A 169 3.86 10.08 19.40
N ALA A 170 4.66 9.18 18.86
CA ALA A 170 5.16 7.99 19.53
C ALA A 170 6.62 7.78 19.13
N VAL A 171 7.35 6.95 19.88
CA VAL A 171 8.81 6.81 19.72
C VAL A 171 9.17 5.34 19.51
N VAL A 172 10.10 5.07 18.60
CA VAL A 172 10.63 3.74 18.34
C VAL A 172 11.84 3.48 19.24
N VAL A 173 11.76 2.50 20.15
CA VAL A 173 12.77 2.28 21.21
C VAL A 173 14.19 2.15 20.69
N TRP A 174 14.42 1.36 19.65
CA TRP A 174 15.77 1.08 19.16
C TRP A 174 16.36 2.19 18.29
N LYS A 175 15.53 3.17 17.89
CA LYS A 175 15.89 4.31 17.05
C LYS A 175 15.07 5.55 17.41
N CYS A 176 15.23 6.02 18.64
CA CYS A 176 14.49 7.14 19.21
C CYS A 176 14.64 8.45 18.40
N GLU A 177 15.78 8.65 17.75
CA GLU A 177 16.12 9.81 16.93
C GLU A 177 15.41 9.82 15.54
N LEU A 178 14.82 8.69 15.13
CA LEU A 178 14.25 8.48 13.80
C LEU A 178 12.72 8.26 13.80
N ASN A 179 11.99 9.36 13.88
CA ASN A 179 10.53 9.43 13.77
C ASN A 179 9.93 8.95 12.45
N PHE A 180 10.70 8.75 11.39
CA PHE A 180 10.16 8.36 10.07
C PHE A 180 10.17 6.84 9.84
N MET A 181 10.54 6.02 10.84
CA MET A 181 10.56 4.57 10.69
C MET A 181 9.21 3.96 10.28
N PRO A 182 8.07 4.33 10.90
CA PRO A 182 6.76 3.85 10.43
C PRO A 182 6.44 4.28 9.00
N LEU A 183 6.93 5.45 8.57
CA LEU A 183 6.73 5.96 7.21
C LEU A 183 7.54 5.16 6.18
N ILE A 184 8.80 4.81 6.49
CA ILE A 184 9.60 3.91 5.65
C ILE A 184 8.87 2.58 5.47
N TRP A 185 8.25 2.07 6.53
CA TRP A 185 7.46 0.84 6.45
C TRP A 185 6.25 0.97 5.50
N VAL A 186 5.47 2.04 5.58
CA VAL A 186 4.32 2.20 4.66
C VAL A 186 4.74 2.50 3.21
N LEU A 187 5.93 3.05 2.97
CA LEU A 187 6.46 3.30 1.63
C LEU A 187 7.16 2.08 0.99
N GLY A 188 7.32 0.98 1.73
CA GLY A 188 7.93 -0.25 1.19
C GLY A 188 7.12 -0.93 0.07
N PRO A 189 5.80 -1.17 0.22
CA PRO A 189 4.97 -1.77 -0.82
C PRO A 189 5.04 -1.09 -2.20
N PRO A 190 4.91 0.24 -2.35
CA PRO A 190 5.03 0.86 -3.66
C PRO A 190 6.44 0.70 -4.25
N PHE A 191 7.49 0.69 -3.43
CA PHE A 191 8.85 0.38 -3.87
C PHE A 191 8.95 -1.05 -4.41
N ILE A 192 8.44 -2.05 -3.68
CA ILE A 192 8.44 -3.45 -4.11
C ILE A 192 7.69 -3.63 -5.42
N VAL A 193 6.53 -2.98 -5.55
CA VAL A 193 5.74 -3.02 -6.79
C VAL A 193 6.47 -2.36 -7.94
N MET A 194 7.20 -1.25 -7.74
CA MET A 194 8.04 -0.69 -8.81
C MET A 194 9.12 -1.68 -9.26
N VAL A 195 9.80 -2.35 -8.33
CA VAL A 195 10.83 -3.36 -8.62
C VAL A 195 10.28 -4.53 -9.44
N VAL A 196 9.03 -4.94 -9.20
CA VAL A 196 8.40 -6.06 -9.92
C VAL A 196 7.71 -5.61 -11.21
N ALA A 197 6.93 -4.53 -11.15
CA ALA A 197 6.06 -4.08 -12.23
C ALA A 197 6.87 -3.55 -13.42
N ILE A 198 7.96 -2.80 -13.18
CA ILE A 198 8.77 -2.21 -14.26
C ILE A 198 9.35 -3.31 -15.17
N PRO A 199 10.07 -4.32 -14.66
CA PRO A 199 10.51 -5.44 -15.49
C PRO A 199 9.34 -6.24 -16.08
N PHE A 200 8.27 -6.44 -15.31
CA PHE A 200 7.09 -7.17 -15.79
C PHE A 200 6.49 -6.54 -17.05
N GLN A 201 6.55 -5.20 -17.20
CA GLN A 201 6.08 -4.51 -18.40
C GLN A 201 6.75 -5.02 -19.69
N PHE A 202 7.97 -5.53 -19.61
CA PHE A 202 8.75 -5.98 -20.77
C PHE A 202 8.50 -7.43 -21.16
N THR A 203 7.80 -8.20 -20.32
CA THR A 203 7.49 -9.62 -20.55
C THR A 203 6.59 -9.84 -21.77
N THR A 204 6.68 -11.04 -22.36
CA THR A 204 5.76 -11.50 -23.42
C THR A 204 4.31 -11.53 -22.95
N VAL A 205 4.07 -11.88 -21.68
CA VAL A 205 2.75 -11.82 -21.04
C VAL A 205 2.19 -10.40 -21.06
N ALA A 206 2.93 -9.41 -20.54
CA ALA A 206 2.46 -8.03 -20.54
C ALA A 206 2.25 -7.48 -21.96
N ARG A 207 3.09 -7.87 -22.93
CA ARG A 207 2.90 -7.50 -24.35
C ARG A 207 1.63 -8.12 -24.94
N SER A 208 1.38 -9.41 -24.73
CA SER A 208 0.17 -10.09 -25.20
C SER A 208 -1.10 -9.48 -24.61
N LEU A 209 -1.10 -9.16 -23.31
CA LEU A 209 -2.21 -8.48 -22.64
C LEU A 209 -2.51 -7.10 -23.23
N ARG A 210 -1.48 -6.34 -23.61
CA ARG A 210 -1.64 -5.05 -24.29
C ARG A 210 -2.09 -5.20 -25.74
N ALA A 211 -1.61 -6.23 -26.44
CA ALA A 211 -2.03 -6.53 -27.80
C ALA A 211 -3.53 -6.88 -27.84
N GLN A 212 -3.98 -7.76 -26.95
CA GLN A 212 -5.40 -8.10 -26.78
C GLN A 212 -6.24 -6.87 -26.43
N ALA A 213 -5.72 -5.95 -25.61
CA ALA A 213 -6.41 -4.70 -25.29
C ALA A 213 -6.53 -3.73 -26.48
N SER A 214 -5.62 -3.82 -27.46
CA SER A 214 -5.58 -2.95 -28.64
C SER A 214 -6.40 -3.47 -29.82
N ASP A 215 -6.61 -4.78 -29.90
CA ASP A 215 -7.35 -5.43 -30.99
C ASP A 215 -8.88 -5.22 -30.90
N TYR A 216 -9.35 -4.62 -29.80
CA TYR A 216 -10.76 -4.27 -29.63
C TYR A 216 -11.09 -2.92 -30.26
N SER A 217 -11.59 -2.96 -31.51
CA SER A 217 -12.31 -1.84 -32.11
C SER A 217 -13.77 -1.85 -31.62
N PRO A 218 -14.30 -0.76 -31.03
CA PRO A 218 -15.70 -0.71 -30.62
C PRO A 218 -16.60 -0.90 -31.85
N PRO A 219 -17.59 -1.80 -31.82
CA PRO A 219 -18.57 -1.89 -32.90
C PRO A 219 -19.40 -0.60 -32.85
N THR A 220 -19.52 0.10 -33.98
CA THR A 220 -20.21 1.39 -34.22
C THR A 220 -19.41 2.67 -33.97
N VAL A 221 -18.49 2.98 -34.89
CA VAL A 221 -18.31 4.36 -35.36
C VAL A 221 -18.30 4.30 -36.89
N PRO A 222 -19.18 5.04 -37.61
CA PRO A 222 -19.07 5.15 -39.04
C PRO A 222 -17.68 5.73 -39.39
N GLU A 223 -17.00 4.99 -40.24
CA GLU A 223 -15.66 5.22 -40.77
C GLU A 223 -15.63 6.52 -41.57
N GLN A 224 -15.45 7.65 -40.90
CA GLN A 224 -15.19 8.93 -41.57
C GLN A 224 -14.56 9.97 -40.63
N VAL A 225 -13.35 9.70 -40.16
CA VAL A 225 -12.41 10.78 -39.82
C VAL A 225 -11.01 10.35 -40.22
N ASP A 226 -10.54 10.89 -41.36
CA ASP A 226 -9.13 10.99 -41.71
C ASP A 226 -8.36 11.62 -40.55
N SER A 227 -7.49 10.86 -39.88
CA SER A 227 -6.50 11.45 -39.00
C SER A 227 -5.16 10.72 -39.11
N LYS A 228 -4.36 11.17 -40.08
CA LYS A 228 -2.91 10.95 -40.16
C LYS A 228 -2.18 11.66 -39.00
N ARG A 229 -2.52 11.34 -37.76
CA ARG A 229 -1.74 11.76 -36.60
C ARG A 229 -1.45 10.51 -35.78
N LYS A 230 -0.24 9.95 -35.96
CA LYS A 230 0.28 8.94 -35.04
C LYS A 230 0.08 9.50 -33.63
N PRO A 231 -0.76 8.88 -32.79
CA PRO A 231 -0.88 9.34 -31.41
C PRO A 231 0.51 9.26 -30.78
N SER A 232 0.92 10.32 -30.08
CA SER A 232 2.17 10.27 -29.33
C SER A 232 2.08 9.14 -28.31
N THR A 233 3.19 8.41 -28.11
CA THR A 233 3.27 7.26 -27.19
C THR A 233 2.73 7.58 -25.79
N MET A 234 2.83 8.85 -25.37
CA MET A 234 2.34 9.35 -24.08
C MET A 234 0.81 9.52 -24.04
N GLY A 235 0.20 9.92 -25.16
CA GLY A 235 -1.25 10.07 -25.28
C GLY A 235 -1.98 8.72 -25.24
N GLU A 236 -1.42 7.68 -25.89
CA GLU A 236 -1.96 6.32 -25.80
C GLU A 236 -1.88 5.75 -24.39
N LEU A 237 -0.79 6.05 -23.66
CA LEU A 237 -0.59 5.60 -22.29
C LEU A 237 -1.60 6.25 -21.33
N MET A 238 -1.86 7.55 -21.51
CA MET A 238 -2.85 8.29 -20.71
C MET A 238 -4.29 7.83 -21.01
N VAL A 239 -4.62 7.54 -22.27
CA VAL A 239 -5.94 6.99 -22.66
C VAL A 239 -6.16 5.59 -22.09
N ARG A 240 -5.11 4.76 -22.02
CA ARG A 240 -5.18 3.43 -21.39
C ARG A 240 -5.36 3.51 -19.88
N GLU A 241 -4.73 4.48 -19.22
CA GLU A 241 -4.87 4.68 -17.78
C GLU A 241 -6.27 5.16 -17.38
N ILE A 242 -6.92 5.99 -18.19
CA ILE A 242 -8.25 6.56 -17.92
C ILE A 242 -9.38 5.57 -18.27
N THR A 243 -9.11 4.55 -19.08
CA THR A 243 -10.13 3.59 -19.51
C THR A 243 -10.31 2.49 -18.46
N PRO A 244 -11.49 2.37 -17.81
CA PRO A 244 -11.75 1.35 -16.78
C PRO A 244 -11.69 -0.09 -17.33
N ALA A 245 -11.44 -1.09 -16.48
CA ALA A 245 -11.24 -2.47 -16.89
C ALA A 245 -12.53 -3.02 -17.49
N ILE A 246 -13.67 -2.50 -17.04
CA ILE A 246 -15.00 -2.81 -17.55
C ILE A 246 -15.18 -2.53 -19.05
N ARG A 247 -14.33 -1.66 -19.62
CA ARG A 247 -14.30 -1.34 -21.05
C ARG A 247 -13.22 -2.07 -21.82
N HIS A 248 -12.23 -2.65 -21.14
CA HIS A 248 -11.22 -3.44 -21.80
C HIS A 248 -11.82 -4.78 -22.26
N PRO A 249 -11.33 -5.34 -23.38
CA PRO A 249 -11.69 -6.69 -23.77
C PRO A 249 -11.26 -7.67 -22.67
N THR A 250 -12.10 -8.69 -22.51
CA THR A 250 -11.87 -9.83 -21.63
C THR A 250 -10.57 -10.52 -22.04
N ILE A 251 -9.80 -10.97 -21.05
CA ILE A 251 -8.54 -11.64 -21.32
C ILE A 251 -8.86 -13.07 -21.75
N LYS A 252 -8.45 -13.45 -22.97
CA LYS A 252 -8.53 -14.84 -23.42
C LYS A 252 -7.42 -15.64 -22.76
N LEU A 253 -7.79 -16.42 -21.76
CA LEU A 253 -6.84 -17.17 -20.93
C LEU A 253 -5.97 -18.15 -21.74
N GLU A 254 -6.55 -18.74 -22.79
CA GLU A 254 -5.90 -19.71 -23.67
C GLU A 254 -4.76 -19.11 -24.51
N GLU A 255 -4.77 -17.80 -24.77
CA GLU A 255 -3.76 -17.11 -25.57
C GLU A 255 -2.58 -16.57 -24.74
N ILE A 256 -2.61 -16.69 -23.40
CA ILE A 256 -1.55 -16.18 -22.53
C ILE A 256 -0.30 -17.08 -22.64
N PRO A 257 0.86 -16.57 -23.08
CA PRO A 257 2.10 -17.35 -23.13
C PRO A 257 2.56 -17.72 -21.72
N HIS A 258 3.29 -18.83 -21.61
CA HIS A 258 3.91 -19.21 -20.33
C HIS A 258 4.88 -18.12 -19.85
N PRO A 259 4.92 -17.85 -18.52
CA PRO A 259 5.78 -16.82 -17.98
C PRO A 259 7.26 -17.19 -18.20
N GLU A 260 8.04 -16.19 -18.62
CA GLU A 260 9.49 -16.35 -18.83
C GLU A 260 10.20 -16.61 -17.50
N THR A 261 11.27 -17.41 -17.51
CA THR A 261 12.02 -17.79 -16.30
C THR A 261 12.55 -16.58 -15.52
N TRP A 262 12.96 -15.52 -16.22
CA TRP A 262 13.42 -14.29 -15.56
C TRP A 262 12.28 -13.53 -14.87
N ALA A 263 11.06 -13.54 -15.43
CA ALA A 263 9.90 -12.90 -14.82
C ALA A 263 9.50 -13.63 -13.53
N VAL A 264 9.60 -14.96 -13.55
CA VAL A 264 9.48 -15.85 -12.39
C VAL A 264 10.49 -15.48 -11.29
N ILE A 265 11.76 -15.28 -11.62
CA ILE A 265 12.80 -14.87 -10.66
C ILE A 265 12.44 -13.52 -10.03
N ILE A 266 12.01 -12.53 -10.81
CA ILE A 266 11.65 -11.20 -10.31
C ILE A 266 10.44 -11.25 -9.38
N LEU A 267 9.43 -12.06 -9.69
CA LEU A 267 8.29 -12.27 -8.80
C LEU A 267 8.72 -12.87 -7.46
N ASN A 268 9.61 -13.87 -7.47
CA ASN A 268 10.18 -14.46 -6.25
C ASN A 268 10.97 -13.44 -5.42
N VAL A 269 11.78 -12.59 -6.07
CA VAL A 269 12.46 -11.47 -5.39
C VAL A 269 11.44 -10.53 -4.76
N GLY A 270 10.35 -10.22 -5.46
CA GLY A 270 9.23 -9.44 -4.94
C GLY A 270 8.61 -10.06 -3.68
N PHE A 271 8.34 -11.37 -3.68
CA PHE A 271 7.81 -12.08 -2.51
C PHE A 271 8.79 -12.06 -1.32
N CYS A 272 10.08 -12.26 -1.57
CA CYS A 272 11.11 -12.15 -0.53
C CYS A 272 11.15 -10.74 0.08
N LEU A 273 11.10 -9.69 -0.76
CA LEU A 273 11.05 -8.31 -0.28
C LEU A 273 9.76 -8.02 0.50
N ALA A 274 8.62 -8.55 0.06
CA ALA A 274 7.35 -8.41 0.79
C ALA A 274 7.40 -9.10 2.17
N ALA A 275 8.02 -10.27 2.26
CA ALA A 275 8.21 -10.96 3.53
C ALA A 275 9.13 -10.19 4.48
N LEU A 276 10.27 -9.69 3.98
CA LEU A 276 11.15 -8.81 4.73
C LEU A 276 10.43 -7.54 5.17
N GLN A 277 9.55 -7.00 4.33
CA GLN A 277 8.78 -5.80 4.66
C GLN A 277 7.76 -6.01 5.77
N VAL A 278 7.10 -7.17 5.80
CA VAL A 278 6.23 -7.54 6.92
C VAL A 278 7.03 -7.70 8.20
N LEU A 279 8.19 -8.38 8.15
CA LEU A 279 9.09 -8.51 9.31
C LEU A 279 9.58 -7.15 9.82
N LEU A 280 9.96 -6.24 8.92
CA LEU A 280 10.33 -4.88 9.25
C LEU A 280 9.18 -4.14 9.94
N GLY A 281 7.95 -4.29 9.43
CA GLY A 281 6.75 -3.74 10.04
C GLY A 281 6.53 -4.24 11.45
N ILE A 282 6.68 -5.54 11.68
CA ILE A 282 6.54 -6.14 13.02
C ILE A 282 7.58 -5.51 13.95
N GLY A 283 8.85 -5.43 13.53
CA GLY A 283 9.93 -4.84 14.33
C GLY A 283 9.70 -3.36 14.66
N VAL A 284 9.31 -2.56 13.66
CA VAL A 284 9.07 -1.12 13.84
C VAL A 284 7.86 -0.88 14.74
N LEU A 285 6.72 -1.53 14.46
CA LEU A 285 5.47 -1.28 15.18
C LEU A 285 5.44 -1.90 16.59
N SER A 286 6.10 -3.04 16.82
CA SER A 286 6.22 -3.62 18.16
C SER A 286 7.17 -2.85 19.07
N SER A 287 7.98 -1.96 18.49
CA SER A 287 8.92 -1.12 19.25
C SER A 287 8.39 0.29 19.49
N VAL A 288 7.10 0.56 19.23
CA VAL A 288 6.49 1.87 19.48
C VAL A 288 6.13 2.01 20.97
N LEU A 289 6.58 3.10 21.60
CA LEU A 289 6.25 3.49 22.98
C LEU A 289 5.34 4.72 23.06
N PHE A 290 4.88 5.00 24.29
CA PHE A 290 4.07 6.18 24.65
C PHE A 290 2.70 6.24 23.97
N LEU A 291 2.14 5.06 23.72
CA LEU A 291 0.88 4.91 23.02
C LEU A 291 -0.03 3.96 23.79
N SER A 292 -1.29 4.34 23.96
CA SER A 292 -2.28 3.54 24.69
C SER A 292 -2.85 2.43 23.79
N VAL A 293 -3.35 1.33 24.39
CA VAL A 293 -3.99 0.24 23.63
C VAL A 293 -5.15 0.77 22.77
N ARG A 294 -5.90 1.75 23.27
CA ARG A 294 -7.01 2.37 22.54
C ARG A 294 -6.55 3.12 21.31
N ASP A 295 -5.47 3.89 21.43
CA ASP A 295 -4.88 4.61 20.29
C ASP A 295 -4.26 3.62 19.30
N ALA A 296 -3.64 2.54 19.78
CA ALA A 296 -3.09 1.46 18.93
C ALA A 296 -4.18 0.82 18.06
N MET A 297 -5.33 0.50 18.65
CA MET A 297 -6.47 -0.04 17.94
C MET A 297 -6.95 0.90 16.83
N TRP A 298 -7.04 2.21 17.11
CA TRP A 298 -7.43 3.20 16.10
C TRP A 298 -6.41 3.33 14.97
N VAL A 299 -5.13 3.35 15.30
CA VAL A 299 -4.04 3.38 14.32
C VAL A 299 -4.07 2.13 13.43
N GLY A 300 -4.21 0.95 14.03
CA GLY A 300 -4.31 -0.33 13.32
C GLY A 300 -5.55 -0.39 12.41
N LEU A 301 -6.70 0.03 12.92
CA LEU A 301 -7.95 0.05 12.15
C LEU A 301 -7.84 0.93 10.91
N ARG A 302 -7.20 2.10 11.00
CA ARG A 302 -6.98 2.98 9.85
C ARG A 302 -6.16 2.30 8.75
N TYR A 303 -5.12 1.54 9.11
CA TYR A 303 -4.36 0.76 8.14
C TYR A 303 -5.17 -0.37 7.51
N ILE A 304 -5.99 -1.06 8.31
CA ILE A 304 -6.88 -2.14 7.83
C ILE A 304 -7.88 -1.59 6.82
N VAL A 305 -8.51 -0.44 7.11
CA VAL A 305 -9.48 0.20 6.22
C VAL A 305 -8.81 0.63 4.92
N SER A 306 -7.64 1.30 4.96
CA SER A 306 -6.91 1.69 3.75
C SER A 306 -6.55 0.47 2.88
N THR A 307 -6.02 -0.59 3.50
CA THR A 307 -5.65 -1.83 2.79
C THR A 307 -6.87 -2.55 2.22
N GLY A 308 -7.97 -2.62 2.98
CA GLY A 308 -9.23 -3.22 2.55
C GLY A 308 -9.86 -2.49 1.37
N VAL A 309 -9.85 -1.15 1.35
CA VAL A 309 -10.30 -0.35 0.21
C VAL A 309 -9.44 -0.64 -1.03
N CYS A 310 -8.12 -0.68 -0.88
CA CYS A 310 -7.20 -0.98 -1.97
C CYS A 310 -7.42 -2.41 -2.52
N ARG A 311 -7.68 -3.38 -1.63
CA ARG A 311 -8.02 -4.75 -2.00
C ARG A 311 -9.33 -4.83 -2.77
N LEU A 312 -10.36 -4.10 -2.33
CA LEU A 312 -11.67 -4.08 -2.98
C LEU A 312 -11.56 -3.50 -4.40
N VAL A 313 -10.88 -2.36 -4.56
CA VAL A 313 -10.67 -1.74 -5.88
C VAL A 313 -9.91 -2.69 -6.82
N LEU A 314 -8.86 -3.36 -6.32
CA LEU A 314 -8.13 -4.35 -7.10
C LEU A 314 -9.00 -5.54 -7.51
N ALA A 315 -9.82 -6.07 -6.59
CA ALA A 315 -10.70 -7.19 -6.88
C ALA A 315 -11.71 -6.84 -7.99
N LEU A 316 -12.34 -5.66 -7.89
CA LEU A 316 -13.28 -5.16 -8.91
C LEU A 316 -12.62 -5.02 -10.30
N GLU A 317 -11.40 -4.48 -10.33
CA GLU A 317 -10.66 -4.33 -11.59
C GLU A 317 -10.29 -5.68 -12.22
N LEU A 318 -9.90 -6.68 -11.41
CA LEU A 318 -9.58 -8.02 -11.90
C LEU A 318 -10.80 -8.79 -12.39
N GLU A 319 -11.93 -8.74 -11.66
CA GLU A 319 -13.20 -9.34 -12.08
C GLU A 319 -13.67 -8.78 -13.42
N CYS A 320 -13.46 -7.49 -13.66
CA CYS A 320 -13.78 -6.88 -14.94
C CYS A 320 -12.93 -7.45 -16.10
N MET A 321 -11.72 -7.95 -15.83
CA MET A 321 -10.81 -8.52 -16.84
C MET A 321 -11.11 -9.99 -17.17
N THR A 322 -11.62 -10.78 -16.23
CA THR A 322 -11.81 -12.24 -16.36
C THR A 322 -13.12 -12.66 -17.00
N SER A 323 -14.15 -11.82 -16.95
CA SER A 323 -15.51 -12.28 -17.22
C SER A 323 -15.85 -12.45 -18.71
N ASP A 324 -15.60 -13.65 -19.22
CA ASP A 324 -16.08 -14.14 -20.52
C ASP A 324 -16.71 -15.54 -20.38
N LYS A 325 -18.02 -15.57 -20.10
CA LYS A 325 -18.87 -16.67 -20.52
C LYS A 325 -20.00 -16.10 -21.37
N ARG A 326 -19.75 -16.11 -22.68
CA ARG A 326 -20.64 -16.60 -23.74
C ARG A 326 -22.07 -16.89 -23.24
N SER A 327 -22.92 -15.87 -23.32
CA SER A 327 -24.36 -16.05 -23.45
C SER A 327 -24.64 -16.51 -24.89
N ASP A 328 -24.30 -17.77 -25.18
CA ASP A 328 -24.90 -18.51 -26.28
C ASP A 328 -25.84 -19.53 -25.63
N ASP A 329 -27.04 -19.07 -25.27
CA ASP A 329 -28.27 -19.85 -25.14
C ASP A 329 -29.44 -18.97 -25.60
#